data_AF-A0A957NA11-F1
#
_entry.id   AF-A0A957NA11-F1
#
_cell.length_a   1.000
_cell.length_b   1.000
_cell.length_c   1.000
_cell.angle_alpha   90.00
_cell.angle_beta   90.00
_cell.angle_gamma   90.00
#
_symmetry.space_group_name_H-M   'P 1'
#
loop_
_entity.id
_entity.type
_entity.pdbx_description
1 polymer ?
#
loop_
_entity_poly.entity_id
_entity_poly.type
_entity_poly.pdbx_seq_one_letter_code
_entity_poly.pdbx_strand_id
1 'polypeptide(L)'
;AVEDPDGTPWGYFAYNTWSRHHQIDEIAADTGRSLRELALFAMHALREQSEALPTDDPERGDWISYRLGDAHPVYTALGRQLERQETPYTWYLRVPDVVRFLRHIAPALERNLASSVVAGHTGALKLNLISQHLCLQFERGRLVEIGAYTPEHFYDGDILLPDLTILHVLFRYRTIAELEHVLR
;
A
#
# COMPACT_ATOMS: atom_id res chain seq x y z
N ALA A 1 10.18 22.81 10.36
CA ALA A 1 9.99 21.92 11.53
C ALA A 1 9.02 22.61 12.48
N VAL A 2 8.22 21.83 13.20
CA VAL A 2 7.39 22.33 14.31
C VAL A 2 8.16 22.04 15.59
N GLU A 3 8.32 23.06 16.41
CA GLU A 3 9.13 23.01 17.63
C GLU A 3 8.28 23.47 18.82
N ASP A 4 8.59 22.94 20.00
CA ASP A 4 8.11 23.49 21.26
C ASP A 4 8.72 24.88 21.51
N PRO A 5 8.18 25.68 22.44
CA PRO A 5 8.71 27.01 22.77
C PRO A 5 10.18 27.01 23.24
N ASP A 6 10.69 25.87 23.68
CA ASP A 6 12.08 25.68 24.10
C ASP A 6 13.02 25.27 22.94
N GLY A 7 12.50 25.19 21.71
CA GLY A 7 13.23 24.79 20.50
C GLY A 7 13.35 23.28 20.31
N THR A 8 12.70 22.45 21.14
CA THR A 8 12.70 21.00 20.96
C THR A 8 11.88 20.63 19.72
N PRO A 9 12.42 19.85 18.77
CA PRO A 9 11.64 19.34 17.66
C PRO A 9 10.42 18.55 18.15
N TRP A 10 9.27 18.86 17.58
CA TRP A 10 8.00 18.20 17.89
C TRP A 10 7.52 17.35 16.71
N GLY A 11 7.86 17.78 15.50
CA GLY A 11 7.61 17.06 14.26
C GLY A 11 7.80 17.95 13.04
N TYR A 12 7.26 17.52 11.91
CA TYR A 12 7.22 18.34 10.71
C TYR A 12 6.00 18.00 9.85
N PHE A 13 5.66 18.94 8.98
CA PHE A 13 4.78 18.70 7.85
C PHE A 13 5.31 19.44 6.62
N ALA A 14 5.03 18.92 5.44
CA ALA A 14 5.31 19.55 4.16
C ALA A 14 4.02 19.64 3.36
N TYR A 15 3.84 20.75 2.65
CA TYR A 15 2.66 20.98 1.84
C TYR A 15 3.01 21.70 0.54
N ASN A 16 2.14 21.51 -0.45
CA ASN A 16 2.12 22.26 -1.69
C ASN A 16 0.78 22.97 -1.86
N THR A 17 0.80 24.13 -2.50
CA THR A 17 -0.42 24.87 -2.84
C THR A 17 -0.70 24.74 -4.34
N TRP A 18 -1.87 24.19 -4.68
CA TRP A 18 -2.33 23.99 -6.05
C TRP A 18 -3.66 24.71 -6.24
N SER A 19 -3.72 25.78 -7.03
CA SER A 19 -4.97 26.45 -7.46
C SER A 19 -6.08 26.48 -6.39
N ARG A 20 -5.83 27.21 -5.28
CA ARG A 20 -6.75 27.32 -4.12
C ARG A 20 -6.94 26.02 -3.31
N HIS A 21 -5.94 25.15 -3.25
CA HIS A 21 -5.92 23.96 -2.40
C HIS A 21 -4.55 23.75 -1.75
N HIS A 22 -4.51 23.53 -0.42
CA HIS A 22 -3.29 23.11 0.26
C HIS A 22 -3.26 21.58 0.42
N GLN A 23 -2.27 20.95 -0.18
CA GLN A 23 -2.04 19.52 -0.10
C GLN A 23 -0.90 19.23 0.88
N ILE A 24 -1.19 18.53 1.97
CA ILE A 24 -0.16 18.00 2.87
C ILE A 24 0.34 16.68 2.26
N ASP A 25 1.62 16.69 1.89
CA ASP A 25 2.33 15.58 1.24
C ASP A 25 3.17 14.77 2.22
N GLU A 26 3.55 15.38 3.35
CA GLU A 26 4.26 14.71 4.44
C GLU A 26 3.79 15.25 5.79
N ILE A 27 3.65 14.38 6.78
CA ILE A 27 3.43 14.77 8.17
C ILE A 27 3.93 13.67 9.12
N ALA A 28 4.80 14.05 10.05
CA ALA A 28 5.32 13.13 11.05
C ALA A 28 5.54 13.85 12.38
N ALA A 29 5.07 13.24 13.45
CA ALA A 29 5.34 13.68 14.83
C ALA A 29 6.45 12.81 15.43
N ASP A 30 7.24 13.41 16.31
CA ASP A 30 8.27 12.67 17.04
C ASP A 30 7.65 11.61 17.96
N THR A 31 8.45 10.59 18.29
CA THR A 31 7.97 9.46 19.11
C THR A 31 7.43 9.95 20.45
N GLY A 32 6.19 9.54 20.77
CA GLY A 32 5.50 9.95 22.00
C GLY A 32 4.77 11.29 21.91
N ARG A 33 4.87 12.02 20.80
CA ARG A 33 4.07 13.22 20.53
C ARG A 33 2.78 12.86 19.77
N SER A 34 1.76 13.71 19.90
CA SER A 34 0.47 13.48 19.28
C SER A 34 0.46 13.88 17.81
N LEU A 35 0.40 12.89 16.91
CA LEU A 35 0.21 13.15 15.48
C LEU A 35 -1.10 13.92 15.20
N ARG A 36 -2.13 13.73 16.03
CA ARG A 36 -3.39 14.46 15.93
C ARG A 36 -3.19 15.95 16.18
N GLU A 37 -2.47 16.30 17.24
CA GLU A 37 -2.20 17.71 17.57
C GLU A 37 -1.38 18.36 16.44
N LEU A 38 -0.41 17.64 15.87
CA LEU A 38 0.38 18.14 14.74
C LEU A 38 -0.47 18.38 13.50
N ALA A 39 -1.39 17.47 13.20
CA ALA A 39 -2.30 17.63 12.08
C ALA A 39 -3.27 18.82 12.27
N LEU A 40 -3.80 19.00 13.49
CA LEU A 40 -4.63 20.17 13.81
C LEU A 40 -3.83 21.47 13.71
N PHE A 41 -2.61 21.50 14.25
CA PHE A 41 -1.71 22.63 14.15
C PHE A 41 -1.43 23.00 12.68
N ALA A 42 -1.09 22.02 11.84
CA ALA A 42 -0.86 22.23 10.42
C ALA A 42 -2.10 22.85 9.73
N MET A 43 -3.31 22.36 10.03
CA MET A 43 -4.54 22.94 9.46
C MET A 43 -4.78 24.38 9.91
N HIS A 44 -4.51 24.70 11.18
CA HIS A 44 -4.65 26.07 11.69
C HIS A 44 -3.63 27.01 11.07
N ALA A 45 -2.36 26.60 10.97
CA ALA A 45 -1.30 27.38 10.35
C ALA A 45 -1.58 27.67 8.87
N LEU A 46 -2.04 26.67 8.12
CA LEU A 46 -2.42 26.85 6.72
C LEU A 46 -3.62 27.76 6.57
N ARG A 47 -4.65 27.62 7.43
CA ARG A 47 -5.81 28.54 7.42
C ARG A 47 -5.40 29.98 7.70
N GLU A 48 -4.54 30.22 8.69
CA GLU A 48 -4.06 31.56 9.02
C GLU A 48 -3.31 32.19 7.84
N GLN A 49 -2.46 31.39 7.17
CA GLN A 49 -1.79 31.81 5.95
C GLN A 49 -2.78 32.15 4.83
N SER A 50 -3.82 31.35 4.63
CA SER A 50 -4.91 31.61 3.68
C SER A 50 -5.63 32.92 3.97
N GLU A 51 -5.99 33.15 5.24
CA GLU A 51 -6.77 34.32 5.66
C GLU A 51 -5.99 35.63 5.48
N ALA A 52 -4.66 35.58 5.56
CA ALA A 52 -3.76 36.71 5.34
C ALA A 52 -3.63 37.15 3.86
N LEU A 53 -4.00 36.28 2.91
CA LEU A 53 -3.92 36.58 1.47
C LEU A 53 -5.21 37.21 0.93
N PRO A 54 -5.18 38.01 -0.14
CA PRO A 54 -6.39 38.51 -0.80
C PRO A 54 -7.35 37.40 -1.24
N THR A 55 -8.66 37.68 -1.28
CA THR A 55 -9.69 36.66 -1.61
C THR A 55 -9.56 36.07 -3.02
N ASP A 56 -8.99 36.85 -3.95
CA ASP A 56 -8.72 36.49 -5.34
C ASP A 56 -7.33 35.87 -5.56
N ASP A 57 -6.51 35.76 -4.50
CA ASP A 57 -5.19 35.16 -4.59
C ASP A 57 -5.27 33.64 -4.84
N PRO A 58 -4.64 33.11 -5.90
CA PRO A 58 -4.64 31.68 -6.18
C PRO A 58 -3.92 30.84 -5.10
N GLU A 59 -3.05 31.44 -4.30
CA GLU A 59 -2.35 30.80 -3.18
C GLU A 59 -3.16 30.82 -1.88
N ARG A 60 -4.29 31.54 -1.83
CA ARG A 60 -5.13 31.62 -0.65
C ARG A 60 -5.51 30.24 -0.13
N GLY A 61 -5.88 29.28 -0.97
CA GLY A 61 -6.30 27.96 -0.51
C GLY A 61 -7.68 27.98 0.18
N ASP A 62 -8.66 27.28 -0.39
CA ASP A 62 -10.02 27.19 0.17
C ASP A 62 -10.23 25.93 1.02
N TRP A 63 -9.41 24.90 0.80
CA TRP A 63 -9.50 23.62 1.48
C TRP A 63 -8.12 22.97 1.63
N ILE A 64 -8.05 22.00 2.54
CA ILE A 64 -6.83 21.27 2.88
C ILE A 64 -7.08 19.78 2.64
N SER A 65 -6.09 19.08 2.09
CA SER A 65 -6.14 17.62 1.97
C SER A 65 -4.85 16.95 2.40
N TYR A 66 -4.96 15.66 2.71
CA TYR A 66 -3.86 14.80 3.13
C TYR A 66 -3.64 13.73 2.06
N ARG A 67 -2.55 13.81 1.30
CA ARG A 67 -2.20 12.84 0.25
C ARG A 67 -1.05 11.95 0.73
N LEU A 68 -1.34 11.05 1.66
CA LEU A 68 -0.33 10.30 2.42
C LEU A 68 -0.41 8.77 2.22
N GLY A 69 -1.15 8.32 1.23
CA GLY A 69 -1.43 6.90 0.98
C GLY A 69 -2.77 6.44 1.57
N ASP A 70 -2.99 5.13 1.66
CA ASP A 70 -4.23 4.53 2.17
C ASP A 70 -4.19 4.27 3.69
N ALA A 71 -3.00 4.05 4.25
CA ALA A 71 -2.82 3.58 5.63
C ALA A 71 -2.11 4.58 6.55
N HIS A 72 -1.98 5.86 6.16
CA HIS A 72 -1.27 6.83 7.01
C HIS A 72 -1.99 7.02 8.35
N PRO A 73 -1.28 6.97 9.50
CA PRO A 73 -1.91 7.02 10.83
C PRO A 73 -2.67 8.32 11.12
N VAL A 74 -2.42 9.40 10.36
CA VAL A 74 -3.15 10.66 10.48
C VAL A 74 -4.65 10.49 10.22
N TYR A 75 -5.03 9.53 9.35
CA TYR A 75 -6.44 9.27 9.02
C TYR A 75 -7.20 8.73 10.22
N THR A 76 -6.57 7.83 10.99
CA THR A 76 -7.11 7.38 12.28
C THR A 76 -7.09 8.49 13.32
N ALA A 77 -5.99 9.26 13.38
CA ALA A 77 -5.81 10.32 14.36
C ALA A 77 -6.85 11.45 14.23
N LEU A 78 -7.23 11.81 13.00
CA LEU A 78 -8.26 12.83 12.72
C LEU A 78 -9.68 12.27 12.73
N GLY A 79 -9.85 11.02 12.31
CA GLY A 79 -11.13 10.31 12.33
C GLY A 79 -12.25 11.11 11.65
N ARG A 80 -13.30 11.44 12.42
CA ARG A 80 -14.51 12.14 11.93
C ARG A 80 -14.28 13.59 11.47
N GLN A 81 -13.10 14.17 11.71
CA GLN A 81 -12.77 15.51 11.22
C GLN A 81 -12.42 15.54 9.73
N LEU A 82 -12.25 14.39 9.09
CA LEU A 82 -12.06 14.28 7.65
C LEU A 82 -13.41 14.01 6.98
N GLU A 83 -13.80 14.87 6.03
CA GLU A 83 -15.10 14.79 5.36
C GLU A 83 -15.19 13.63 4.35
N ARG A 84 -14.11 13.35 3.61
CA ARG A 84 -14.07 12.30 2.57
C ARG A 84 -12.66 11.81 2.33
N GLN A 85 -12.46 10.50 2.44
CA GLN A 85 -11.23 9.83 2.02
C GLN A 85 -11.47 9.26 0.62
N GLU A 86 -10.70 9.73 -0.36
CA GLU A 86 -10.69 9.12 -1.68
C GLU A 86 -9.68 7.97 -1.70
N THR A 87 -10.03 6.87 -2.37
CA THR A 87 -9.10 5.77 -2.56
C THR A 87 -7.92 6.28 -3.39
N PRO A 88 -6.68 6.14 -2.91
CA PRO A 88 -5.52 6.62 -3.66
C PRO A 88 -5.42 5.93 -5.01
N TYR A 89 -4.90 6.67 -5.99
CA TYR A 89 -4.66 6.14 -7.32
C TYR A 89 -3.76 4.90 -7.26
N THR A 90 -4.24 3.79 -7.80
CA THR A 90 -3.49 2.53 -7.80
C THR A 90 -2.57 2.48 -9.02
N TRP A 91 -1.28 2.27 -8.78
CA TRP A 91 -0.32 2.00 -9.85
C TRP A 91 -0.56 0.61 -10.43
N TYR A 92 -0.67 0.51 -11.76
CA TYR A 92 -0.69 -0.78 -12.42
C TYR A 92 0.74 -1.25 -12.68
N LEU A 93 1.15 -2.33 -12.01
CA LEU A 93 2.47 -2.92 -12.16
C LEU A 93 2.42 -4.10 -13.14
N ARG A 94 3.39 -4.16 -14.05
CA ARG A 94 3.56 -5.29 -14.96
C ARG A 94 4.87 -6.01 -14.67
N VAL A 95 4.78 -7.31 -14.48
CA VAL A 95 5.94 -8.21 -14.42
C VAL A 95 6.03 -8.94 -15.77
N PRO A 96 7.07 -8.68 -16.59
CA PRO A 96 7.17 -9.27 -17.92
C PRO A 96 7.50 -10.77 -17.88
N ASP A 97 8.18 -11.24 -16.83
CA ASP A 97 8.55 -12.65 -16.64
C ASP A 97 8.23 -13.07 -15.19
N VAL A 98 7.09 -13.73 -15.02
CA VAL A 98 6.58 -14.14 -13.71
C VAL A 98 7.49 -15.19 -13.06
N VAL A 99 8.03 -16.13 -13.85
CA VAL A 99 8.91 -17.19 -13.33
C VAL A 99 10.20 -16.59 -12.78
N ARG A 100 10.84 -15.69 -13.54
CA ARG A 100 12.05 -15.00 -13.09
C ARG A 100 11.78 -14.15 -11.85
N PHE A 101 10.63 -13.48 -11.80
CA PHE A 101 10.25 -12.69 -10.63
C PHE A 101 10.03 -13.58 -9.39
N LEU A 102 9.31 -14.68 -9.50
CA LEU A 102 9.10 -15.64 -8.41
C LEU A 102 10.43 -16.18 -7.88
N ARG A 103 11.40 -16.50 -8.76
CA ARG A 103 12.76 -16.89 -8.34
C ARG A 103 13.47 -15.76 -7.58
N HIS A 104 13.32 -14.53 -8.03
CA HIS A 104 13.93 -13.37 -7.38
C HIS A 104 13.35 -13.12 -5.97
N ILE A 105 12.04 -13.30 -5.80
CA ILE A 105 11.37 -13.09 -4.50
C ILE A 105 11.28 -14.36 -3.63
N ALA A 106 11.85 -15.48 -4.07
CA ALA A 106 11.81 -16.75 -3.33
C ALA A 106 12.19 -16.60 -1.85
N PRO A 107 13.26 -15.86 -1.46
CA PRO A 107 13.59 -15.68 -0.05
C PRO A 107 12.48 -14.98 0.77
N ALA A 108 11.70 -14.10 0.16
CA ALA A 108 10.55 -13.47 0.82
C ALA A 108 9.37 -14.44 0.96
N LEU A 109 9.13 -15.28 -0.05
CA LEU A 109 8.10 -16.33 0.00
C LEU A 109 8.43 -17.37 1.09
N GLU A 110 9.68 -17.79 1.18
CA GLU A 110 10.16 -18.73 2.20
C GLU A 110 10.02 -18.16 3.62
N ARG A 111 10.37 -16.87 3.82
CA ARG A 111 10.14 -16.18 5.11
C ARG A 111 8.66 -16.13 5.48
N ASN A 112 7.80 -15.83 4.52
CA ASN A 112 6.35 -15.83 4.74
C ASN A 112 5.86 -17.24 5.12
N LEU A 113 6.28 -18.26 4.38
CA LEU A 113 5.92 -19.66 4.63
C LEU A 113 6.36 -20.11 6.03
N ALA A 114 7.58 -19.78 6.45
CA ALA A 114 8.11 -20.08 7.78
C ALA A 114 7.31 -19.43 8.91
N SER A 115 6.67 -18.28 8.67
CA SER A 115 5.77 -17.60 9.62
C SER A 115 4.31 -18.08 9.59
N SER A 116 3.98 -19.04 8.72
CA SER A 116 2.61 -19.53 8.52
C SER A 116 2.33 -20.81 9.31
N VAL A 117 1.05 -21.21 9.37
CA VAL A 117 0.61 -22.48 9.98
C VAL A 117 1.13 -23.74 9.25
N VAL A 118 1.66 -23.58 8.04
CA VAL A 118 2.26 -24.65 7.22
C VAL A 118 3.79 -24.48 7.10
N ALA A 119 4.44 -23.91 8.11
CA ALA A 119 5.89 -23.79 8.15
C ALA A 119 6.59 -25.13 7.93
N GLY A 120 7.67 -25.13 7.14
CA GLY A 120 8.41 -26.36 6.80
C GLY A 120 7.72 -27.25 5.75
N HIS A 121 6.69 -26.74 5.06
CA HIS A 121 5.96 -27.49 4.03
C HIS A 121 6.90 -28.12 2.98
N THR A 122 6.59 -29.36 2.60
CA THR A 122 7.21 -30.08 1.48
C THR A 122 6.09 -30.54 0.57
N GLY A 123 6.12 -30.12 -0.69
CA GLY A 123 5.02 -30.37 -1.63
C GLY A 123 5.02 -29.41 -2.81
N ALA A 124 4.07 -29.63 -3.71
CA ALA A 124 3.86 -28.83 -4.91
C ALA A 124 2.71 -27.85 -4.71
N LEU A 125 2.88 -26.60 -5.17
CA LEU A 125 1.82 -25.62 -5.35
C LEU A 125 1.66 -25.34 -6.84
N LYS A 126 0.52 -25.75 -7.41
CA LYS A 126 0.16 -25.58 -8.82
C LYS A 126 -0.66 -24.31 -9.01
N LEU A 127 -0.08 -23.36 -9.75
CA LEU A 127 -0.72 -22.11 -10.14
C LEU A 127 -1.22 -22.22 -11.58
N ASN A 128 -2.53 -22.14 -11.76
CA ASN A 128 -3.15 -22.00 -13.07
C ASN A 128 -3.42 -20.51 -13.33
N LEU A 129 -2.64 -19.92 -14.23
CA LEU A 129 -2.74 -18.53 -14.64
C LEU A 129 -3.47 -18.37 -16.00
N ILE A 130 -4.27 -19.36 -16.42
CA ILE A 130 -4.95 -19.47 -17.73
C ILE A 130 -3.98 -19.58 -18.91
N SER A 131 -3.14 -18.57 -19.17
CA SER A 131 -2.13 -18.61 -20.22
C SER A 131 -0.84 -19.34 -19.81
N GLN A 132 -0.61 -19.49 -18.51
CA GLN A 132 0.59 -20.11 -17.95
C GLN A 132 0.24 -21.02 -16.78
N HIS A 133 0.93 -22.15 -16.65
CA HIS A 133 0.67 -23.15 -15.62
C HIS A 133 1.99 -23.45 -14.92
N LEU A 134 2.11 -23.01 -13.66
CA LEU A 134 3.35 -23.07 -12.90
C LEU A 134 3.24 -24.08 -11.76
N CYS A 135 4.30 -24.82 -11.51
CA CYS A 135 4.40 -25.74 -10.39
C CYS A 135 5.58 -25.29 -9.51
N LEU A 136 5.28 -24.80 -8.31
CA LEU A 136 6.27 -24.38 -7.32
C LEU A 136 6.52 -25.56 -6.38
N GLN A 137 7.75 -26.07 -6.36
CA GLN A 137 8.12 -27.19 -5.49
C GLN A 137 8.80 -26.68 -4.24
N PHE A 138 8.27 -27.08 -3.09
CA PHE A 138 8.83 -26.77 -1.79
C PHE A 138 9.44 -28.00 -1.12
N GLU A 139 10.58 -27.83 -0.47
CA GLU A 139 11.19 -28.81 0.43
C GLU A 139 11.58 -28.15 1.75
N ARG A 140 11.04 -28.67 2.85
CA ARG A 140 11.26 -28.15 4.22
C ARG A 140 11.12 -26.62 4.30
N GLY A 141 10.13 -26.08 3.60
CA GLY A 141 9.84 -24.64 3.55
C GLY A 141 10.69 -23.81 2.58
N ARG A 142 11.53 -24.44 1.75
CA ARG A 142 12.33 -23.76 0.71
C ARG A 142 11.78 -24.01 -0.68
N LEU A 143 11.78 -22.98 -1.53
CA LEU A 143 11.39 -23.10 -2.93
C LEU A 143 12.57 -23.67 -3.72
N VAL A 144 12.50 -24.95 -4.08
CA VAL A 144 13.59 -25.66 -4.76
C VAL A 144 13.47 -25.63 -6.28
N GLU A 145 12.25 -25.55 -6.81
CA GLU A 145 12.01 -25.53 -8.25
C GLU A 145 10.76 -24.70 -8.59
N ILE A 146 10.81 -24.06 -9.77
CA ILE A 146 9.63 -23.52 -10.45
C ILE A 146 9.61 -24.13 -11.85
N GLY A 147 8.71 -25.07 -12.05
CA GLY A 147 8.47 -25.76 -13.32
C GLY A 147 7.15 -25.36 -13.95
N ALA A 148 6.86 -25.95 -15.11
CA ALA A 148 5.56 -25.88 -15.76
C ALA A 148 4.83 -27.22 -15.61
N TYR A 149 3.50 -27.20 -15.64
CA TYR A 149 2.69 -28.41 -15.76
C TYR A 149 1.62 -28.24 -16.84
N THR A 150 1.08 -29.34 -17.35
CA THR A 150 -0.07 -29.32 -18.27
C THR A 150 -1.31 -29.71 -17.48
N PRO A 151 -2.34 -28.85 -17.38
CA PRO A 151 -3.60 -29.22 -16.74
C PRO A 151 -4.35 -30.25 -17.59
N GLU A 152 -5.05 -31.19 -16.96
CA GLU A 152 -5.92 -32.14 -17.69
C GLU A 152 -7.26 -31.48 -18.04
N HIS A 153 -7.77 -30.65 -17.13
CA HIS A 153 -8.95 -29.83 -17.29
C HIS A 153 -8.62 -28.35 -17.07
N PHE A 154 -9.35 -27.45 -17.73
CA PHE A 154 -9.11 -26.01 -17.66
C PHE A 154 -8.96 -25.44 -16.24
N TYR A 155 -9.70 -26.00 -15.27
CA TYR A 155 -9.71 -25.54 -13.88
C TYR A 155 -8.64 -26.21 -12.99
N ASP A 156 -7.81 -27.11 -13.53
CA ASP A 156 -6.84 -27.85 -12.72
C ASP A 156 -5.70 -26.94 -12.23
N GLY A 157 -5.47 -27.00 -10.92
CA GLY A 157 -4.49 -26.22 -10.19
C GLY A 157 -4.96 -26.04 -8.75
N ASP A 158 -4.05 -25.72 -7.83
CA ASP A 158 -4.43 -25.39 -6.45
C ASP A 158 -5.04 -23.98 -6.38
N ILE A 159 -4.63 -23.11 -7.29
CA ILE A 159 -5.15 -21.75 -7.48
C ILE A 159 -5.38 -21.51 -8.97
N LEU A 160 -6.55 -21.01 -9.32
CA LEU A 160 -6.88 -20.53 -10.66
C LEU A 160 -7.11 -19.02 -10.63
N LEU A 161 -6.27 -18.26 -11.35
CA LEU A 161 -6.37 -16.81 -11.47
C LEU A 161 -6.14 -16.38 -12.93
N PRO A 162 -6.78 -15.30 -13.41
CA PRO A 162 -6.46 -14.76 -14.73
C PRO A 162 -5.04 -14.18 -14.77
N ASP A 163 -4.15 -14.74 -15.60
CA ASP A 163 -2.85 -14.19 -15.98
C ASP A 163 -2.08 -13.48 -14.84
N LEU A 164 -1.96 -12.15 -14.93
CA LEU A 164 -1.18 -11.31 -14.01
C LEU A 164 -1.94 -10.94 -12.74
N THR A 165 -3.17 -11.40 -12.52
CA THR A 165 -3.91 -11.16 -11.28
C THR A 165 -3.18 -11.71 -10.06
N ILE A 166 -2.33 -12.73 -10.24
CA ILE A 166 -1.43 -13.24 -9.18
C ILE A 166 -0.53 -12.14 -8.58
N LEU A 167 -0.22 -11.07 -9.32
CA LEU A 167 0.58 -9.95 -8.83
C LEU A 167 -0.09 -9.22 -7.66
N HIS A 168 -1.43 -9.16 -7.62
CA HIS A 168 -2.13 -8.56 -6.49
C HIS A 168 -1.88 -9.32 -5.19
N VAL A 169 -1.73 -10.65 -5.26
CA VAL A 169 -1.42 -11.51 -4.11
C VAL A 169 0.06 -11.38 -3.74
N LEU A 170 0.96 -11.45 -4.74
CA LEU A 170 2.40 -11.39 -4.51
C LEU A 170 2.83 -10.06 -3.90
N PHE A 171 2.19 -8.95 -4.30
CA PHE A 171 2.43 -7.62 -3.73
C PHE A 171 1.58 -7.32 -2.49
N ARG A 172 0.82 -8.30 -1.98
CA ARG A 172 -0.10 -8.16 -0.83
C ARG A 172 -1.09 -7.01 -0.97
N TYR A 173 -1.46 -6.67 -2.21
CA TYR A 173 -2.48 -5.67 -2.49
C TYR A 173 -3.90 -6.22 -2.32
N ARG A 174 -4.11 -7.50 -2.66
CA ARG A 174 -5.37 -8.23 -2.41
C ARG A 174 -5.08 -9.63 -1.90
N THR A 175 -5.97 -10.12 -1.07
CA THR A 175 -6.05 -11.52 -0.67
C THR A 175 -6.71 -12.36 -1.76
N ILE A 176 -6.52 -13.69 -1.71
CA ILE A 176 -7.21 -14.62 -2.62
C ILE A 176 -8.73 -14.49 -2.47
N ALA A 177 -9.25 -14.38 -1.24
CA ALA A 177 -10.67 -14.24 -0.99
C ALA A 177 -11.28 -12.97 -1.61
N GLU A 178 -10.56 -11.84 -1.55
CA GLU A 178 -11.00 -10.61 -2.23
C GLU A 178 -11.03 -10.77 -3.75
N LEU A 179 -10.04 -11.47 -4.33
CA LEU A 179 -10.01 -11.73 -5.77
C LEU A 179 -11.15 -12.66 -6.20
N GLU A 180 -11.43 -13.71 -5.43
CA GLU A 180 -12.55 -14.62 -5.69
C GLU A 180 -13.90 -13.92 -5.62
N HIS A 181 -14.06 -12.92 -4.75
CA HIS A 181 -15.29 -12.14 -4.64
C HIS A 181 -15.52 -11.20 -5.83
N VAL A 182 -14.46 -10.71 -6.46
CA VAL A 182 -14.56 -9.74 -7.57
C VAL A 182 -14.56 -10.45 -8.94
N LEU A 183 -14.01 -11.66 -9.03
CA LEU A 183 -13.91 -12.43 -10.28
C LEU A 183 -15.03 -13.46 -10.49
N ARG A 184 -15.88 -13.69 -9.49
CA ARG A 184 -17.07 -14.56 -9.58
C ARG A 184 -18.35 -13.75 -9.51
#